data_AF-A0A3B9DVX2-F1
#
_entry.id   AF-A0A3B9DVX2-F1
#
_cell.length_a   1.000
_cell.length_b   1.000
_cell.length_c   1.000
_cell.angle_alpha   90.00
_cell.angle_beta   90.00
_cell.angle_gamma   90.00
#
_symmetry.space_group_name_H-M   'P 1'
#
loop_
_entity.id
_entity.type
_entity.pdbx_description
1 polymer ?
#
loop_
_entity_poly.entity_id
_entity_poly.type
_entity_poly.pdbx_seq_one_letter_code
_entity_poly.pdbx_strand_id
1 'polypeptide(L)'
;MGCRKRWEWLSFSHRSGFLLFELLLVLFLFALASLAAVPMLWDWQEERELDLASEEVASAIREAQMLVKSGHEDITMAAMSVTFYCDEEAGRVSYLTKRGVKFIQPRGTLSANIRAGGRLYVVFRKDGFAGSEGNGKYTMRLRTRDGKHEKEITVAMYTGRVRVTRIK
;
A
#
# COMPACT_ATOMS: atom_id res chain seq x y z
N MET A 1 -37.40 -33.89 47.06
CA MET A 1 -36.27 -33.69 46.13
C MET A 1 -36.85 -33.35 44.76
N GLY A 2 -36.45 -32.22 44.15
CA GLY A 2 -36.93 -31.80 42.83
C GLY A 2 -36.99 -30.29 42.69
N CYS A 3 -35.84 -29.66 42.51
CA CYS A 3 -35.64 -28.23 42.30
C CYS A 3 -35.36 -27.96 40.80
N ARG A 4 -35.56 -26.70 40.37
CA ARG A 4 -35.22 -26.06 39.06
C ARG A 4 -36.23 -26.24 37.92
N LYS A 5 -36.51 -25.26 37.07
CA LYS A 5 -36.04 -23.87 36.90
C LYS A 5 -37.12 -23.14 36.10
N ARG A 6 -37.75 -22.12 36.67
CA ARG A 6 -38.67 -21.25 35.93
C ARG A 6 -37.84 -20.26 35.11
N TRP A 7 -37.98 -20.32 33.79
CA TRP A 7 -37.44 -19.34 32.86
C TRP A 7 -38.34 -18.11 32.94
N GLU A 8 -37.87 -17.04 33.58
CA GLU A 8 -38.51 -15.72 33.50
C GLU A 8 -37.65 -14.85 32.59
N TRP A 9 -38.01 -14.87 31.31
CA TRP A 9 -37.67 -13.82 30.37
C TRP A 9 -38.61 -12.63 30.62
N LEU A 10 -38.02 -11.44 30.64
CA LEU A 10 -38.62 -10.15 30.32
C LEU A 10 -39.83 -9.72 31.16
N SER A 11 -39.54 -9.06 32.28
CA SER A 11 -40.41 -7.98 32.75
C SER A 11 -39.55 -6.72 32.94
N PHE A 12 -39.16 -6.14 31.81
CA PHE A 12 -38.53 -4.82 31.78
C PHE A 12 -39.64 -3.78 31.95
N SER A 13 -39.83 -3.35 33.20
CA SER A 13 -40.85 -2.39 33.61
C SER A 13 -40.66 -1.06 32.87
N HIS A 14 -41.65 -0.73 32.04
CA HIS A 14 -41.72 0.42 31.17
C HIS A 14 -42.09 1.69 31.99
N ARG A 15 -41.10 2.56 32.28
CA ARG A 15 -41.33 3.94 32.73
C ARG A 15 -40.67 4.93 31.74
N SER A 16 -41.49 5.77 31.13
CA SER A 16 -41.19 6.64 29.98
C SER A 16 -40.08 7.69 30.19
N GLY A 17 -39.66 7.95 31.43
CA GLY A 17 -38.55 8.87 31.73
C GLY A 17 -37.15 8.23 31.67
N PHE A 18 -37.06 6.90 31.71
CA PHE A 18 -35.78 6.18 31.79
C PHE A 18 -35.14 5.94 30.43
N LEU A 19 -35.93 5.90 29.35
CA LEU A 19 -35.45 5.67 27.98
C LEU A 19 -34.49 6.76 27.50
N LEU A 20 -34.75 8.03 27.86
CA LEU A 20 -33.86 9.14 27.50
C LEU A 20 -32.54 9.08 28.24
N PHE A 21 -32.56 8.78 29.54
CA PHE A 21 -31.35 8.66 30.33
C PHE A 21 -30.51 7.45 29.89
N GLU A 22 -31.15 6.32 29.63
CA GLU A 22 -30.51 5.11 29.12
C GLU A 22 -29.91 5.36 27.73
N LEU A 23 -30.63 6.00 26.82
CA LEU A 23 -30.12 6.36 25.50
C LEU A 23 -28.98 7.38 25.58
N LEU A 24 -29.05 8.35 26.48
CA LEU A 24 -27.97 9.31 26.72
C LEU A 24 -26.74 8.63 27.31
N LEU A 25 -26.92 7.66 28.20
CA LEU A 25 -25.85 6.85 28.78
C LEU A 25 -25.18 5.96 27.71
N VAL A 26 -25.97 5.35 26.82
CA VAL A 26 -25.45 4.58 25.67
C VAL A 26 -24.67 5.49 24.73
N LEU A 27 -25.20 6.66 24.38
CA LEU A 27 -24.49 7.64 23.54
C LEU A 27 -23.20 8.13 24.19
N PHE A 28 -23.22 8.35 25.51
CA PHE A 28 -22.03 8.77 26.26
C PHE A 28 -20.95 7.69 26.27
N LEU A 29 -21.32 6.43 26.51
CA LEU A 29 -20.39 5.30 26.44
C LEU A 29 -19.86 5.10 25.00
N PHE A 30 -20.72 5.28 24.00
CA PHE A 30 -20.33 5.18 22.60
C PHE A 30 -19.37 6.31 22.20
N ALA A 31 -19.59 7.53 22.68
CA ALA A 31 -18.69 8.66 22.47
C ALA A 31 -17.33 8.45 23.13
N LEU A 32 -17.29 7.87 24.34
CA LEU A 32 -16.03 7.51 25.00
C LEU A 32 -15.28 6.40 24.26
N ALA A 33 -16.01 5.37 23.80
CA ALA A 33 -15.43 4.28 23.03
C ALA A 33 -14.88 4.77 21.69
N SER A 34 -15.61 5.65 20.99
CA SER A 34 -15.15 6.21 19.71
C SER A 34 -13.93 7.11 19.89
N LEU A 35 -13.88 7.93 20.95
CA LEU A 35 -12.71 8.74 21.29
C LEU A 35 -11.44 7.91 21.47
N ALA A 36 -11.53 6.73 22.08
CA ALA A 36 -10.40 5.82 22.24
C ALA A 36 -10.03 5.08 20.94
N ALA A 37 -11.03 4.74 20.12
CA ALA A 37 -10.82 3.98 18.88
C ALA A 37 -10.28 4.83 17.72
N VAL A 38 -10.61 6.12 17.65
CA VAL A 38 -10.18 7.03 16.58
C VAL A 38 -8.66 7.09 16.37
N PRO A 39 -7.81 7.30 17.39
CA PRO A 39 -6.36 7.35 17.18
C PRO A 39 -5.81 6.01 16.69
N MET A 40 -6.37 4.89 17.18
CA MET A 40 -5.96 3.55 16.76
C MET A 40 -6.38 3.25 15.31
N LEU A 41 -7.55 3.75 14.90
CA LEU A 41 -8.01 3.64 13.51
C LEU A 41 -7.14 4.46 12.56
N TRP A 42 -6.69 5.65 12.98
CA TRP A 42 -5.82 6.50 12.17
C TRP A 42 -4.47 5.81 11.89
N ASP A 43 -3.80 5.31 12.93
CA ASP A 43 -2.54 4.57 12.78
C ASP A 43 -2.71 3.35 11.85
N TRP A 44 -3.84 2.63 11.98
CA TRP A 44 -4.14 1.50 11.09
C TRP A 44 -4.39 1.93 9.63
N GLN A 45 -5.04 3.07 9.40
CA GLN A 45 -5.26 3.59 8.05
C GLN A 45 -3.95 3.96 7.36
N GLU A 46 -3.01 4.60 8.07
CA GLU A 46 -1.71 4.95 7.50
C GLU A 46 -0.88 3.71 7.13
N GLU A 47 -0.88 2.68 7.98
CA GLU A 47 -0.24 1.41 7.66
C GLU A 47 -0.88 0.78 6.42
N ARG A 48 -2.21 0.85 6.31
CA ARG A 48 -2.95 0.31 5.16
C ARG A 48 -2.66 1.08 3.86
N GLU A 49 -2.49 2.39 3.93
CA GLU A 49 -2.08 3.20 2.79
C GLU A 49 -0.67 2.83 2.31
N LEU A 50 0.28 2.60 3.24
CA LEU A 50 1.62 2.15 2.90
C LEU A 50 1.61 0.75 2.27
N ASP A 51 0.75 -0.16 2.77
CA ASP A 51 0.55 -1.48 2.18
C ASP A 51 0.13 -1.36 0.71
N LEU A 52 -0.93 -0.60 0.45
CA LEU A 52 -1.48 -0.41 -0.89
C LEU A 52 -0.46 0.25 -1.83
N ALA A 53 0.23 1.29 -1.36
CA ALA A 53 1.26 1.97 -2.14
C ALA A 53 2.43 1.03 -2.50
N SER A 54 2.87 0.20 -1.55
CA SER A 54 3.93 -0.78 -1.80
C SER A 54 3.51 -1.87 -2.79
N GLU A 55 2.26 -2.30 -2.71
CA GLU A 55 1.69 -3.30 -3.60
C GLU A 55 1.45 -2.75 -5.01
N GLU A 56 0.99 -1.49 -5.11
CA GLU A 56 0.84 -0.78 -6.37
C GLU A 56 2.18 -0.67 -7.11
N VAL A 57 3.25 -0.22 -6.42
CA VAL A 57 4.59 -0.14 -7.03
C VAL A 57 5.07 -1.54 -7.44
N ALA A 58 4.87 -2.56 -6.59
CA ALA A 58 5.26 -3.93 -6.92
C ALA A 58 4.47 -4.49 -8.13
N SER A 59 3.19 -4.17 -8.24
CA SER A 59 2.34 -4.50 -9.39
C SER A 59 2.83 -3.79 -10.65
N ALA A 60 3.08 -2.49 -10.57
CA ALA A 60 3.57 -1.69 -11.69
C ALA A 60 4.92 -2.20 -12.24
N ILE A 61 5.82 -2.63 -11.35
CA ILE A 61 7.09 -3.25 -11.77
C ILE A 61 6.85 -4.56 -12.52
N ARG A 62 5.94 -5.42 -12.01
CA ARG A 62 5.61 -6.69 -12.67
C ARG A 62 4.94 -6.47 -14.02
N GLU A 63 4.06 -5.48 -14.12
CA GLU A 63 3.43 -5.09 -15.38
C GLU A 63 4.48 -4.59 -16.38
N ALA A 64 5.40 -3.72 -15.96
CA ALA A 64 6.52 -3.27 -16.78
C ALA A 64 7.38 -4.44 -17.28
N GLN A 65 7.64 -5.45 -16.43
CA GLN A 65 8.34 -6.67 -16.83
C GLN A 65 7.54 -7.49 -17.86
N MET A 66 6.22 -7.60 -17.70
CA MET A 66 5.35 -8.32 -18.64
C MET A 66 5.30 -7.64 -20.01
N LEU A 67 5.33 -6.31 -20.06
CA LEU A 67 5.34 -5.56 -21.32
C LEU A 67 6.56 -5.91 -22.18
N VAL A 68 7.70 -6.17 -21.56
CA VAL A 68 8.91 -6.63 -22.27
C VAL A 68 8.73 -8.02 -22.84
N LYS A 69 8.13 -8.93 -22.06
CA LYS A 69 7.89 -10.32 -22.49
C LYS A 69 6.87 -10.41 -23.62
N SER A 70 5.87 -9.52 -23.65
CA SER A 70 4.84 -9.48 -24.70
C SER A 70 5.22 -8.66 -25.94
N GLY A 71 6.36 -7.95 -25.91
CA GLY A 71 6.84 -7.14 -27.04
C GLY A 71 7.18 -7.97 -28.28
N HIS A 72 6.56 -7.63 -29.42
CA HIS A 72 6.86 -8.22 -30.73
C HIS A 72 8.30 -7.91 -31.20
N GLU A 73 8.82 -8.74 -32.11
CA GLU A 73 10.22 -8.72 -32.56
C GLU A 73 10.60 -7.51 -33.43
N ASP A 74 9.63 -6.76 -33.94
CA ASP A 74 9.85 -5.62 -34.85
C ASP A 74 10.25 -4.31 -34.15
N ILE A 75 10.62 -4.39 -32.87
CA ILE A 75 10.96 -3.24 -32.05
C ILE A 75 12.46 -2.98 -32.16
N THR A 76 12.85 -1.75 -32.51
CA THR A 76 14.26 -1.31 -32.57
C THR A 76 15.03 -1.67 -31.29
N MET A 77 16.35 -1.92 -31.40
CA MET A 77 17.21 -2.34 -30.27
C MET A 77 17.04 -1.47 -29.01
N ALA A 78 16.76 -0.17 -29.16
CA ALA A 78 16.54 0.77 -28.06
C ALA A 78 15.16 0.67 -27.38
N ALA A 79 14.17 0.04 -28.03
CA ALA A 79 12.84 -0.18 -27.49
C ALA A 79 12.60 -1.64 -27.07
N MET A 80 13.61 -2.52 -27.24
CA MET A 80 13.64 -3.87 -26.66
C MET A 80 13.73 -3.86 -25.12
N SER A 81 14.22 -2.77 -24.53
CA SER A 81 14.22 -2.58 -23.08
C SER A 81 13.07 -1.69 -22.63
N VAL A 82 12.52 -2.02 -21.46
CA VAL A 82 11.57 -1.17 -20.73
C VAL A 82 12.23 -0.77 -19.43
N THR A 83 12.22 0.53 -19.17
CA THR A 83 12.85 1.11 -18.01
C THR A 83 11.80 1.65 -17.07
N PHE A 84 11.81 1.16 -15.84
CA PHE A 84 10.97 1.59 -14.75
C PHE A 84 11.75 2.54 -13.84
N TYR A 85 11.13 3.68 -13.53
CA TYR A 85 11.67 4.68 -12.63
C TYR A 85 10.66 4.91 -11.51
N CYS A 86 11.14 4.98 -10.27
CA CYS A 86 10.38 5.48 -9.15
C CYS A 86 11.26 6.42 -8.32
N ASP A 87 10.81 7.65 -8.14
CA ASP A 87 11.52 8.70 -7.41
C ASP A 87 10.53 9.56 -6.62
N GLU A 88 11.02 10.27 -5.62
CA GLU A 88 10.27 11.33 -4.94
C GLU A 88 10.58 12.67 -5.60
N GLU A 89 9.62 13.18 -6.37
CA GLU A 89 9.69 14.51 -6.99
C GLU A 89 8.76 15.49 -6.28
N ALA A 90 9.28 16.66 -5.91
CA ALA A 90 8.51 17.72 -5.22
C ALA A 90 7.74 17.23 -3.97
N GLY A 91 8.26 16.19 -3.31
CA GLY A 91 7.64 15.63 -2.13
C GLY A 91 6.45 14.70 -2.39
N ARG A 92 6.33 14.14 -3.60
CA ARG A 92 5.42 13.05 -3.92
C ARG A 92 6.18 11.95 -4.64
N VAL A 93 5.89 10.71 -4.29
CA VAL A 93 6.48 9.56 -4.96
C VAL A 93 5.74 9.33 -6.28
N SER A 94 6.46 9.37 -7.39
CA SER A 94 5.92 9.08 -8.71
C SER A 94 6.68 7.93 -9.33
N TYR A 95 5.97 7.11 -10.11
CA TYR A 95 6.58 6.06 -10.90
C TYR A 95 6.17 6.21 -12.36
N LEU A 96 7.13 5.92 -13.23
CA LEU A 96 6.99 6.06 -14.66
C LEU A 96 7.74 4.96 -15.40
N THR A 97 7.12 4.50 -16.47
CA THR A 97 7.67 3.47 -17.33
C THR A 97 8.00 4.07 -18.69
N LYS A 98 9.23 3.84 -19.16
CA LYS A 98 9.71 4.26 -20.48
C LYS A 98 10.06 3.04 -21.32
N ARG A 99 9.75 3.10 -22.60
CA ARG A 99 10.24 2.16 -23.62
C ARG A 99 10.96 2.97 -24.68
N GLY A 100 12.28 2.83 -24.75
CA GLY A 100 13.14 3.74 -25.51
C GLY A 100 12.89 5.20 -25.10
N VAL A 101 12.37 6.01 -26.03
CA VAL A 101 12.10 7.44 -25.83
C VAL A 101 10.64 7.73 -25.41
N LYS A 102 9.74 6.73 -25.52
CA LYS A 102 8.31 6.92 -25.24
C LYS A 102 7.96 6.52 -23.81
N PHE A 103 7.14 7.33 -23.16
CA PHE A 103 6.52 6.95 -21.89
C PHE A 103 5.34 6.03 -22.16
N ILE A 104 5.26 4.93 -21.42
CA ILE A 104 4.21 3.93 -21.51
C ILE A 104 3.58 3.71 -20.14
N GLN A 105 2.42 3.06 -20.11
CA GLN A 105 1.86 2.57 -18.84
C GLN A 105 2.69 1.35 -18.37
N PRO A 106 2.83 1.12 -17.06
CA PRO A 106 2.20 1.84 -15.95
C PRO A 106 2.92 3.15 -15.58
N ARG A 107 2.12 4.17 -15.21
CA ARG A 107 2.58 5.45 -14.67
C ARG A 107 1.60 5.90 -13.59
N GLY A 108 2.10 6.51 -12.53
CA GLY A 108 1.24 6.94 -11.43
C GLY A 108 1.98 7.77 -10.39
N THR A 109 1.19 8.32 -9.48
CA THR A 109 1.68 9.06 -8.31
C THR A 109 1.06 8.44 -7.08
N LEU A 110 1.90 8.09 -6.10
CA LEU A 110 1.43 7.54 -4.83
C LEU A 110 0.74 8.63 -4.00
N SER A 111 0.05 8.21 -2.95
CA SER A 111 -0.62 9.14 -2.03
C SER A 111 0.38 10.12 -1.41
N ALA A 112 -0.08 11.33 -1.12
CA ALA A 112 0.77 12.40 -0.56
C ALA A 112 1.32 12.07 0.84
N ASN A 113 0.78 11.03 1.49
CA ASN A 113 1.21 10.55 2.80
C ASN A 113 2.44 9.63 2.72
N ILE A 114 2.83 9.19 1.52
CA ILE A 114 3.97 8.30 1.32
C ILE A 114 5.19 9.09 0.85
N ARG A 115 6.34 8.75 1.42
CA ARG A 115 7.66 9.28 1.08
C ARG A 115 8.56 8.16 0.61
N ALA A 116 9.48 8.45 -0.31
CA ALA A 116 10.46 7.48 -0.78
C ALA A 116 11.87 7.82 -0.27
N GLY A 117 12.51 6.83 0.34
CA GLY A 117 13.94 6.82 0.61
C GLY A 117 14.69 6.23 -0.58
N GLY A 118 15.32 7.11 -1.37
CA GLY A 118 16.12 6.72 -2.52
C GLY A 118 15.33 6.61 -3.83
N ARG A 119 15.99 6.10 -4.87
CA ARG A 119 15.47 6.00 -6.23
C ARG A 119 15.49 4.56 -6.68
N LEU A 120 14.36 4.08 -7.21
CA LEU A 120 14.31 2.80 -7.90
C LEU A 120 14.51 3.03 -9.39
N TYR A 121 15.54 2.41 -9.95
CA TYR A 121 15.80 2.44 -11.37
C TYR A 121 16.09 1.04 -11.87
N VAL A 122 15.20 0.51 -12.73
CA VAL A 122 15.34 -0.86 -13.24
C VAL A 122 15.00 -0.90 -14.72
N VAL A 123 15.92 -1.47 -15.49
CA VAL A 123 15.81 -1.79 -16.91
C VAL A 123 15.50 -3.28 -17.05
N PHE A 124 14.41 -3.57 -17.74
CA PHE A 124 13.96 -4.91 -18.11
C PHE A 124 14.21 -5.17 -19.59
N ARG A 125 14.68 -6.38 -19.92
CA ARG A 125 14.95 -6.81 -21.30
C ARG A 125 14.34 -8.19 -21.59
N LYS A 126 14.16 -8.50 -22.88
CA LYS A 126 13.49 -9.72 -23.38
C LYS A 126 14.24 -11.01 -23.03
N ASP A 127 15.55 -10.93 -22.85
CA ASP A 127 16.42 -12.02 -22.37
C ASP A 127 16.22 -12.38 -20.88
N GLY A 128 15.27 -11.71 -20.20
CA GLY A 128 15.01 -11.91 -18.78
C GLY A 128 15.89 -11.04 -17.88
N PHE A 129 16.79 -10.25 -18.44
CA PHE A 129 17.63 -9.35 -17.66
C PHE A 129 16.76 -8.29 -16.97
N ALA A 130 16.99 -8.16 -15.66
CA ALA A 130 16.50 -7.07 -14.84
C ALA A 130 17.71 -6.46 -14.13
N GLY A 131 18.07 -5.24 -14.50
CA GLY A 131 19.28 -4.59 -13.99
C GLY A 131 19.13 -3.09 -14.02
N SER A 132 20.01 -2.38 -13.33
CA SER A 132 20.10 -0.93 -13.39
C SER A 132 21.23 -0.58 -14.32
N GLU A 133 21.02 0.39 -15.21
CA GLU A 133 22.10 1.01 -15.96
C GLU A 133 22.85 1.99 -15.03
N GLY A 134 24.12 1.70 -14.70
CA GLY A 134 24.95 2.53 -13.80
C GLY A 134 24.72 2.30 -12.30
N ASN A 135 24.85 3.36 -11.48
CA ASN A 135 24.75 3.36 -10.00
C ASN A 135 23.30 3.30 -9.46
N GLY A 136 22.31 2.96 -10.29
CA GLY A 136 20.92 2.90 -9.84
C GLY A 136 20.71 1.80 -8.81
N LYS A 137 19.96 2.14 -7.77
CA LYS A 137 19.68 1.24 -6.65
C LYS A 137 18.51 0.33 -7.02
N TYR A 138 18.66 -0.94 -6.68
CA TYR A 138 17.64 -2.00 -6.82
C TYR A 138 16.64 -2.02 -5.67
N THR A 139 16.84 -1.14 -4.71
CA THR A 139 16.07 -1.04 -3.49
C THR A 139 15.53 0.36 -3.36
N MET A 140 14.27 0.45 -2.95
CA MET A 140 13.62 1.70 -2.59
C MET A 140 12.86 1.48 -1.31
N ARG A 141 12.95 2.45 -0.40
CA ARG A 141 12.20 2.42 0.84
C ARG A 141 10.99 3.34 0.72
N LEU A 142 9.82 2.84 1.05
CA LEU A 142 8.61 3.63 1.20
C LEU A 142 8.35 3.78 2.69
N ARG A 143 8.07 5.00 3.13
CA ARG A 143 7.73 5.31 4.52
C ARG A 143 6.48 6.17 4.57
N THR A 144 5.71 6.04 5.64
CA THR A 144 4.66 7.01 5.94
C THR A 144 5.28 8.37 6.29
N ARG A 145 4.52 9.45 6.12
CA ARG A 145 4.95 10.81 6.47
C ARG A 145 5.40 10.92 7.92
N ASP A 146 4.73 10.18 8.80
CA ASP A 146 5.00 10.10 10.22
C ASP A 146 6.26 9.27 10.55
N GLY A 147 6.76 8.50 9.58
CA GLY A 147 7.96 7.68 9.72
C GLY A 147 7.81 6.48 10.65
N LYS A 148 6.59 6.21 11.15
CA LYS A 148 6.29 5.05 12.00
C LYS A 148 6.43 3.72 11.27
N HIS A 149 6.03 3.69 10.00
CA HIS A 149 5.99 2.48 9.19
C HIS A 149 6.90 2.61 7.97
N GLU A 150 7.70 1.57 7.72
CA GLU A 150 8.63 1.53 6.60
C GLU A 150 8.64 0.17 5.91
N LYS A 151 8.59 0.21 4.58
CA LYS A 151 8.69 -0.94 3.69
C LYS A 151 9.78 -0.75 2.67
N GLU A 152 10.52 -1.81 2.38
CA GLU A 152 11.53 -1.82 1.34
C GLU A 152 11.08 -2.69 0.18
N ILE A 153 11.13 -2.10 -1.01
CA ILE A 153 10.88 -2.77 -2.26
C ILE A 153 12.25 -3.09 -2.84
N THR A 154 12.53 -4.38 -2.99
CA THR A 154 13.77 -4.89 -3.57
C THR A 154 13.47 -5.64 -4.85
N VAL A 155 14.15 -5.28 -5.93
CA VAL A 155 14.10 -6.00 -7.20
C VAL A 155 15.38 -6.82 -7.36
N ALA A 156 15.24 -8.13 -7.44
CA ALA A 156 16.37 -9.01 -7.64
C ALA A 156 16.97 -8.82 -9.05
N MET A 157 18.27 -8.54 -9.10
CA MET A 157 19.01 -8.48 -10.36
C MET A 157 18.87 -9.79 -11.14
N TYR A 158 18.92 -9.70 -12.47
CA TYR A 158 18.87 -10.79 -13.46
C TYR A 158 17.57 -11.59 -13.51
N THR A 159 16.74 -11.57 -12.46
CA THR A 159 15.47 -12.32 -12.41
C THR A 159 14.25 -11.41 -12.43
N GLY A 160 14.41 -10.15 -12.02
CA GLY A 160 13.32 -9.18 -11.90
C GLY A 160 12.34 -9.50 -10.78
N ARG A 161 12.68 -10.43 -9.88
CA ARG A 161 11.79 -10.81 -8.77
C ARG A 161 11.64 -9.64 -7.81
N VAL A 162 10.42 -9.13 -7.69
CA VAL A 162 10.08 -8.06 -6.75
C VAL A 162 9.72 -8.65 -5.39
N ARG A 163 10.37 -8.15 -4.34
CA ARG A 163 10.07 -8.47 -2.94
C ARG A 163 9.74 -7.18 -2.20
N VAL A 164 8.71 -7.24 -1.37
CA VAL A 164 8.36 -6.16 -0.45
C VAL A 164 8.60 -6.69 0.96
N THR A 165 9.51 -6.07 1.70
CA THR A 165 9.87 -6.42 3.07
C THR A 165 9.50 -5.28 4.00
N ARG A 166 8.87 -5.60 5.14
CA ARG A 166 8.66 -4.63 6.21
C ARG A 166 9.96 -4.46 7.00
N ILE A 167 10.39 -3.23 7.22
CA ILE A 167 11.60 -2.92 7.98
C ILE A 167 11.26 -2.49 9.42
N LYS A 168 10.11 -1.84 9.61
CA LYS A 168 9.61 -1.42 10.92
C LYS A 168 8.10 -1.19 10.85
#